data_AF-A0A1C3XUC0-F1
#
_entry.id   AF-A0A1C3XUC0-F1
#
_cell.length_a   1.000
_cell.length_b   1.000
_cell.length_c   1.000
_cell.angle_alpha   90.00
_cell.angle_beta   90.00
_cell.angle_gamma   90.00
#
_symmetry.space_group_name_H-M   'P 1'
#
loop_
_entity.id
_entity.type
_entity.pdbx_description
1 polymer ?
#
loop_
_entity_poly.entity_id
_entity_poly.type
_entity_poly.pdbx_seq_one_letter_code
_entity_poly.pdbx_strand_id
1 'polypeptide(L)' 'MGERTLRRLLIIGSSAVVQQSSKLGAPKGSWLEQMLARKPRMLVTVALANKIARIVWALLVKQENHRAPVAAKA' A
#
# COMPACT_ATOMS: atom_id res chain seq x y z
N MET A 1 20.25 0.36 10.79
CA MET A 1 18.81 0.21 11.06
C MET A 1 18.05 1.23 10.22
N GLY A 2 16.93 0.87 9.58
CA GLY A 2 16.15 1.83 8.78
C GLY A 2 15.39 2.85 9.63
N GLU A 3 15.20 4.06 9.11
CA GLU A 3 14.64 5.21 9.83
C GLU A 3 13.25 4.94 10.41
N ARG A 4 13.07 5.23 11.70
CA ARG A 4 11.83 4.89 12.43
C ARG A 4 10.65 5.78 12.02
N THR A 5 10.91 7.04 11.69
CA THR A 5 9.86 8.01 11.33
C THR A 5 9.27 7.67 9.97
N LEU A 6 10.10 7.42 8.96
CA LEU A 6 9.66 6.91 7.64
C LEU A 6 8.81 5.66 7.76
N ARG A 7 9.22 4.68 8.58
CA ARG A 7 8.43 3.47 8.81
C ARG A 7 7.06 3.79 9.41
N ARG A 8 6.98 4.70 10.38
CA ARG A 8 5.70 5.14 10.96
C ARG A 8 4.82 5.81 9.92
N LEU A 9 5.36 6.72 9.12
CA LEU A 9 4.60 7.42 8.08
C LEU A 9 4.01 6.45 7.06
N LEU A 10 4.79 5.46 6.60
CA LEU A 10 4.31 4.43 5.68
C LEU A 10 3.18 3.58 6.28
N ILE A 11 3.28 3.22 7.56
CA ILE A 11 2.24 2.46 8.26
C ILE A 11 0.97 3.31 8.43
N ILE A 12 1.11 4.58 8.83
CA ILE A 12 -0.03 5.49 9.03
C ILE A 12 -0.78 5.71 7.71
N GLY A 13 -0.06 6.02 6.62
CA GLY A 13 -0.67 6.19 5.30
C GLY A 13 -1.36 4.91 4.81
N SER A 14 -0.72 3.75 5.00
CA SER A 14 -1.32 2.46 4.65
C SER A 14 -2.56 2.15 5.47
N SER A 15 -2.57 2.53 6.75
CA SER A 15 -3.71 2.32 7.66
C SER A 15 -4.94 3.09 7.18
N ALA A 16 -4.75 4.35 6.73
CA ALA A 16 -5.82 5.16 6.15
C ALA A 16 -6.43 4.51 4.90
N VAL A 17 -5.58 3.99 3.99
CA VAL A 17 -6.04 3.29 2.77
C VAL A 17 -6.82 2.02 3.13
N VAL A 18 -6.27 1.18 4.02
CA VAL A 18 -6.92 -0.05 4.47
C VAL A 18 -8.27 0.24 5.15
N GLN A 19 -8.33 1.29 5.97
CA GLN A 19 -9.56 1.71 6.64
C GLN A 19 -10.60 2.14 5.61
N GLN A 20 -10.22 2.97 4.63
CA GLN A 20 -11.13 3.42 3.58
C GLN A 20 -11.65 2.26 2.73
N SER A 21 -10.77 1.37 2.28
CA SER A 21 -11.16 0.19 1.51
C SER A 21 -11.99 -0.80 2.31
N SER A 22 -11.82 -0.85 3.63
CA SER A 22 -12.68 -1.66 4.49
C SER A 22 -14.08 -1.05 4.69
N LYS A 23 -14.23 0.27 4.56
CA LYS A 23 -15.50 0.99 4.73
C LYS A 23 -16.30 1.07 3.43
N LEU A 24 -15.64 1.45 2.33
CA LEU A 24 -16.28 1.68 1.03
C LEU A 24 -16.19 0.47 0.08
N GLY A 25 -15.48 -0.58 0.49
CA GLY A 25 -15.10 -1.67 -0.38
C GLY A 25 -13.79 -1.37 -1.11
N ALA A 26 -12.96 -2.39 -1.25
CA ALA A 26 -11.78 -2.34 -2.12
C ALA A 26 -12.23 -2.51 -3.59
N PRO A 27 -11.47 -1.98 -4.57
CA PRO A 27 -11.78 -2.21 -5.97
C PRO A 27 -11.86 -3.71 -6.27
N LYS A 28 -12.90 -4.13 -7.02
CA LYS A 28 -13.16 -5.54 -7.32
C LYS A 28 -11.98 -6.16 -8.08
N GLY A 29 -11.56 -7.35 -7.66
CA GLY A 29 -10.40 -8.05 -8.18
C GLY A 29 -9.04 -7.50 -7.70
N SER A 30 -9.02 -6.43 -6.91
CA SER A 30 -7.74 -5.85 -6.45
C SER A 30 -7.03 -6.76 -5.46
N TRP A 31 -5.70 -6.66 -5.43
CA TRP A 31 -4.88 -7.32 -4.41
C TRP A 31 -5.34 -6.99 -2.99
N LEU A 32 -5.81 -5.75 -2.76
CA LEU A 32 -6.24 -5.29 -1.45
C LEU A 32 -7.56 -5.96 -1.01
N GLU A 33 -8.50 -6.15 -1.93
CA GLU A 33 -9.74 -6.90 -1.67
C GLU A 33 -9.43 -8.35 -1.28
N GLN A 34 -8.59 -9.03 -2.07
CA GLN A 34 -8.21 -10.42 -1.82
C GLN A 34 -7.49 -10.61 -0.48
N MET A 35 -6.63 -9.65 -0.13
CA MET A 35 -5.95 -9.60 1.16
C MET A 35 -6.93 -9.40 2.33
N LEU A 36 -7.84 -8.44 2.21
CA LEU A 36 -8.83 -8.13 3.24
C LEU A 36 -9.83 -9.27 3.44
N ALA A 37 -10.11 -10.06 2.40
CA ALA A 37 -10.95 -11.25 2.50
C ALA A 37 -10.28 -12.40 3.28
N ARG A 38 -8.95 -12.45 3.36
CA ARG A 38 -8.19 -13.59 3.90
C ARG A 38 -7.43 -13.31 5.20
N LYS A 39 -7.13 -12.04 5.49
CA LYS A 39 -6.21 -11.66 6.57
C LYS A 39 -6.78 -10.50 7.41
N PRO A 40 -6.44 -10.44 8.71
CA PRO A 40 -6.84 -9.34 9.56
C PRO A 40 -6.23 -8.01 9.10
N ARG A 41 -6.98 -6.92 9.31
CA ARG A 41 -6.66 -5.57 8.83
C ARG A 41 -5.24 -5.12 9.18
N MET A 42 -4.76 -5.39 10.40
CA MET A 42 -3.42 -4.95 10.81
C MET A 42 -2.30 -5.60 9.99
N LEU A 43 -2.43 -6.88 9.64
CA LEU A 43 -1.46 -7.54 8.77
C LEU A 43 -1.50 -6.96 7.36
N VAL A 44 -2.70 -6.64 6.86
CA VAL A 44 -2.88 -6.00 5.55
C VAL A 44 -2.23 -4.62 5.51
N THR A 45 -2.38 -3.82 6.57
CA THR A 45 -1.74 -2.51 6.70
C THR A 45 -0.22 -2.60 6.63
N VAL A 46 0.38 -3.55 7.37
CA VAL A 46 1.85 -3.74 7.36
C VAL A 46 2.33 -4.24 6.00
N ALA A 47 1.59 -5.17 5.38
CA ALA A 47 1.91 -5.67 4.04
C ALA A 47 1.84 -4.55 2.99
N LEU A 48 0.81 -3.70 3.06
CA LEU A 48 0.66 -2.54 2.17
C LEU A 48 1.81 -1.54 2.38
N ALA A 49 2.19 -1.26 3.62
CA ALA A 49 3.33 -0.39 3.92
C ALA A 49 4.64 -0.94 3.33
N ASN A 50 4.87 -2.25 3.43
CA ASN A 50 6.03 -2.89 2.81
C ASN A 50 5.99 -2.80 1.28
N LYS A 51 4.81 -3.04 0.68
CA LYS A 51 4.62 -2.87 -0.77
C LYS A 51 4.96 -1.46 -1.24
N ILE A 52 4.50 -0.43 -0.52
CA ILE A 52 4.83 0.98 -0.82
C ILE A 52 6.33 1.23 -0.64
N ALA A 53 6.93 0.72 0.44
CA ALA A 53 8.37 0.87 0.68
C ALA A 53 9.21 0.29 -0.47
N ARG A 54 8.84 -0.89 -1.01
CA ARG A 54 9.54 -1.50 -2.14
C ARG A 54 9.36 -0.70 -3.44
N ILE A 55 8.19 -0.12 -3.67
CA ILE A 55 7.96 0.78 -4.82
C ILE A 55 8.87 2.00 -4.70
N VAL A 56 8.87 2.67 -3.55
CA VAL A 56 9.74 3.83 -3.30
C VAL A 56 11.21 3.47 -3.48
N TRP A 57 11.65 2.34 -2.92
CA TRP A 57 13.01 1.86 -3.10
C TRP A 57 13.37 1.64 -4.58
N ALA A 58 12.50 0.99 -5.35
CA ALA A 58 12.73 0.76 -6.77
C ALA A 58 12.84 2.08 -7.56
N LEU A 59 11.99 3.06 -7.24
CA LEU A 59 12.05 4.40 -7.85
C LEU A 59 13.37 5.11 -7.53
N LEU A 60 13.80 5.08 -6.27
CA LEU A 60 15.05 5.70 -5.82
C LEU A 60 16.29 5.05 -6.46
N VAL A 61 16.31 3.71 -6.53
CA VAL A 61 17.43 2.98 -7.14
C VAL A 61 17.52 3.23 -8.64
N LYS A 62 16.37 3.33 -9.32
CA LYS A 62 16.32 3.59 -10.77
C LYS A 62 16.40 5.07 -11.14
N GLN A 63 16.36 5.98 -10.16
CA GLN A 63 16.24 7.43 -10.39
C GLN A 63 15.05 7.79 -11.30
N GLU A 64 13.96 7.02 -11.16
CA GLU A 64 12.74 7.19 -11.96
C GLU A 64 11.66 7.90 -11.16
N ASN A 65 10.91 8.78 -11.82
CA ASN A 65 9.74 9.39 -11.21
C ASN A 65 8.59 8.38 -11.09
N HIS A 66 7.80 8.52 -10.02
CA HIS A 66 6.60 7.72 -9.87
C HIS A 66 5.64 7.99 -11.02
N ARG A 67 5.42 6.98 -11.86
CA ARG A 67 4.35 6.98 -12.85
C ARG A 67 3.14 6.34 -12.20
N ALA A 68 2.09 7.11 -11.97
CA ALA A 68 0.82 6.54 -11.58
C ALA A 68 0.46 5.48 -12.64
N PRO A 69 0.05 4.26 -12.24
CA PRO A 69 -0.49 3.33 -13.22
C PRO A 69 -1.64 4.07 -13.90
N VAL A 70 -1.60 4.20 -15.23
CA VAL A 70 -2.74 4.66 -16.02
C VAL A 70 -3.90 3.82 -15.50
N ALA A 71 -4.88 4.46 -14.86
CA ALA A 71 -5.99 3.75 -14.24
C ALA A 71 -6.53 2.81 -15.32
N ALA A 72 -6.31 1.50 -15.14
CA ALA A 72 -6.83 0.51 -16.06
C ALA A 72 -8.34 0.77 -16.06
N LYS A 73 -8.85 1.21 -17.21
CA LYS A 73 -10.25 1.54 -17.39
C LYS A 73 -11.04 0.29 -16.99
N ALA A 74 -11.94 0.46 -16.04
CA ALA A 74 -12.84 -0.59 -15.58
C ALA A 74 -13.68 -1.13 -16.75
#